data_AF-A0A9N9TQ55-F1
#
_entry.id   AF-A0A9N9TQ55-F1
#
_cell.length_a   1.000
_cell.length_b   1.000
_cell.length_c   1.000
_cell.angle_alpha   90.00
_cell.angle_beta   90.00
_cell.angle_gamma   90.00
#
_symmetry.space_group_name_H-M   'P 1'
#
loop_
_entity.id
_entity.type
_entity.pdbx_description
1 polymer ?
#
loop_
_entity_poly.entity_id
_entity_poly.type
_entity_poly.pdbx_seq_one_letter_code
_entity_poly.pdbx_strand_id
1 'polypeptide(L)'
;MMRYIGFLAVFVGFFVSFCYGDYEGELNDPCQIVKECRQHAYLCSSNRTCQCLPFYRPNKYWDKCIGIIGQKCKYDEHCIEGAYCKHQQICECKENLFPNEDKTECSFPVFSDSSRNTSNKYIVTSLLILMYIKLYRII
;
A
#
# COMPACT_ATOMS: atom_id res chain seq x y z
N MET A 1 -3.14 24.24 -22.90
CA MET A 1 -3.85 24.20 -24.20
C MET A 1 -4.97 23.17 -24.11
N MET A 2 -6.18 23.59 -23.72
CA MET A 2 -7.38 22.75 -23.73
C MET A 2 -8.05 22.89 -25.11
N ARG A 3 -8.25 21.77 -25.81
CA ARG A 3 -9.00 21.71 -27.07
C ARG A 3 -10.40 21.20 -26.77
N TYR A 4 -11.38 22.10 -26.83
CA TYR A 4 -12.80 21.76 -26.80
C TYR A 4 -13.23 21.34 -28.21
N ILE A 5 -13.73 20.11 -28.36
CA ILE A 5 -14.37 19.63 -29.59
C ILE A 5 -15.88 19.72 -29.34
N GLY A 6 -16.51 20.79 -29.82
CA GLY A 6 -17.96 20.96 -29.78
C GLY A 6 -18.62 20.22 -30.94
N PHE A 7 -19.40 19.19 -30.64
CA PHE A 7 -20.32 18.58 -31.60
C PHE A 7 -21.60 19.42 -31.68
N LEU A 8 -21.80 20.11 -32.80
CA LEU A 8 -23.01 20.89 -33.13
C LEU A 8 -24.17 19.93 -33.42
N ALA A 9 -25.01 19.65 -32.42
CA ALA A 9 -26.34 19.10 -32.63
C ALA A 9 -27.37 20.22 -32.50
N VAL A 10 -27.95 20.64 -33.62
CA VAL A 10 -29.01 21.65 -33.70
C VAL A 10 -30.34 20.98 -33.33
N PHE A 11 -30.85 21.24 -32.13
CA PHE A 11 -32.24 20.98 -31.77
C PHE A 11 -32.82 22.20 -31.06
N VAL A 12 -33.99 22.61 -31.54
CA VAL A 12 -34.75 23.78 -31.10
C VAL A 12 -35.37 23.49 -29.73
N GLY A 13 -35.10 24.35 -28.74
CA GLY A 13 -35.80 24.39 -27.45
C GLY A 13 -34.99 23.92 -26.24
N PHE A 14 -34.72 24.87 -25.33
CA PHE A 14 -34.14 24.65 -24.00
C PHE A 14 -32.70 24.12 -23.95
N PHE A 15 -31.73 25.05 -24.03
CA PHE A 15 -30.32 24.77 -23.74
C PHE A 15 -30.13 24.45 -22.25
N VAL A 16 -30.31 23.20 -21.89
CA VAL A 16 -29.80 22.68 -20.62
C VAL A 16 -28.29 22.49 -20.83
N SER A 17 -27.50 23.49 -20.43
CA SER A 17 -26.04 23.35 -20.34
C SER A 17 -25.73 22.31 -19.28
N PHE A 18 -25.58 21.06 -19.68
CA PHE A 18 -25.03 20.02 -18.82
C PHE A 18 -23.53 20.27 -18.70
N CYS A 19 -23.13 21.00 -17.65
CA CYS A 19 -21.77 20.94 -17.15
C CYS A 19 -21.57 19.55 -16.52
N TYR A 20 -21.17 18.56 -17.32
CA TYR A 20 -20.56 17.35 -16.78
C TYR A 20 -19.19 17.79 -16.23
N GLY A 21 -19.14 18.04 -14.93
CA GLY A 21 -17.86 18.12 -14.24
C GLY A 21 -17.18 16.75 -14.38
N ASP A 22 -15.95 16.72 -14.90
CA ASP A 22 -15.08 15.57 -14.76
C ASP A 22 -14.74 15.43 -13.27
N TYR A 23 -15.59 14.69 -12.54
CA TYR A 23 -15.26 14.23 -11.20
C TYR A 23 -14.37 13.01 -11.36
N GLU A 24 -13.10 13.14 -10.99
CA GLU A 24 -12.21 11.99 -10.91
C GLU A 24 -12.68 11.07 -9.79
N GLY A 25 -13.07 9.84 -10.13
CA GLY A 25 -13.50 8.81 -9.19
C GLY A 25 -12.36 8.36 -8.28
N GLU A 26 -12.71 8.09 -7.02
CA GLU A 26 -11.82 7.63 -5.96
C GLU A 26 -11.70 6.09 -5.94
N LEU A 27 -11.07 5.54 -4.90
CA LEU A 27 -10.88 4.10 -4.78
C LEU A 27 -12.24 3.39 -4.66
N ASN A 28 -12.44 2.34 -5.46
CA ASN A 28 -13.67 1.54 -5.60
C ASN A 28 -14.86 2.24 -6.26
N ASP A 29 -14.70 3.47 -6.74
CA ASP A 29 -15.76 4.12 -7.50
C ASP A 29 -16.01 3.42 -8.84
N PRO A 30 -17.26 3.45 -9.34
CA PRO A 30 -17.60 2.82 -10.61
C PRO A 30 -16.90 3.53 -11.77
N CYS A 31 -16.37 2.75 -12.70
CA CYS A 31 -15.69 3.26 -13.90
C CYS A 31 -16.02 2.43 -15.14
N GLN A 32 -16.06 3.10 -16.29
CA GLN A 32 -16.12 2.48 -17.61
C GLN A 32 -14.78 2.59 -18.35
N ILE A 33 -14.08 3.70 -18.14
CA ILE A 33 -12.77 3.98 -18.73
C ILE A 33 -11.79 4.46 -17.66
N VAL A 34 -10.49 4.23 -17.89
CA VAL A 34 -9.43 4.62 -16.93
C VAL A 34 -9.42 6.13 -16.64
N LYS A 35 -9.88 6.95 -17.58
CA LYS A 35 -9.92 8.42 -17.42
C LYS A 35 -10.96 8.91 -16.42
N GLU A 36 -11.95 8.06 -16.07
CA GLU A 36 -12.94 8.39 -15.04
C GLU A 36 -12.35 8.23 -13.64
N CYS A 37 -11.26 7.46 -13.47
CA CYS A 37 -10.55 7.36 -12.21
C CYS A 37 -9.51 8.48 -12.09
N ARG A 38 -9.12 8.79 -10.86
CA ARG A 38 -8.02 9.71 -10.56
C ARG A 38 -6.77 9.35 -11.37
N GLN A 39 -6.18 10.34 -12.05
CA GLN A 39 -5.16 10.12 -13.09
C GLN A 39 -3.84 9.52 -12.59
N HIS A 40 -3.63 9.45 -11.28
CA HIS A 40 -2.38 8.99 -10.68
C HIS A 40 -2.62 7.84 -9.72
N ALA A 41 -1.97 6.69 -9.96
CA ALA A 41 -2.04 5.47 -9.15
C ALA A 41 -3.30 4.60 -9.33
N TYR A 42 -4.21 4.91 -10.26
CA TYR A 42 -5.45 4.16 -10.46
C TYR A 42 -5.54 3.53 -11.85
N LEU A 43 -6.30 2.45 -11.93
CA LEU A 43 -6.75 1.78 -13.14
C LEU A 43 -8.23 1.45 -13.01
N CYS A 44 -8.94 1.36 -14.13
CA CYS A 44 -10.28 0.79 -14.14
C CYS A 44 -10.17 -0.73 -14.26
N SER A 45 -10.54 -1.44 -13.19
CA SER A 45 -10.44 -2.89 -13.12
C SER A 45 -11.55 -3.57 -13.90
N SER A 46 -11.44 -4.87 -14.17
CA SER A 46 -12.48 -5.66 -14.84
C SER A 46 -13.81 -5.63 -14.07
N ASN A 47 -13.75 -5.42 -12.76
CA ASN A 47 -14.92 -5.22 -11.89
C ASN A 47 -15.62 -3.88 -12.09
N ARG A 48 -15.26 -3.10 -13.14
CA ARG A 48 -15.79 -1.76 -13.43
C ARG A 48 -15.67 -0.82 -12.23
N THR A 49 -14.58 -0.96 -11.49
CA THR A 49 -14.27 -0.16 -10.31
C THR A 49 -12.84 0.34 -10.38
N CYS A 50 -12.62 1.56 -9.90
CA CYS A 50 -11.31 2.15 -9.80
C CYS A 50 -10.49 1.40 -8.75
N GLN A 51 -9.35 0.84 -9.16
CA GLN A 51 -8.44 0.10 -8.30
C GLN A 51 -7.02 0.65 -8.43
N CYS A 52 -6.16 0.34 -7.46
CA CYS A 52 -4.78 0.78 -7.50
C CYS A 52 -3.99 0.07 -8.61
N LEU A 53 -3.08 0.80 -9.23
CA LEU A 53 -2.08 0.25 -10.15
C LEU A 53 -1.17 -0.78 -9.44
N PRO A 54 -0.53 -1.69 -10.19
CA PRO A 54 0.51 -2.55 -9.62
C PRO A 54 1.58 -1.71 -8.92
N PHE A 55 2.04 -2.18 -7.75
CA PHE A 55 2.96 -1.46 -6.86
C PHE A 55 2.38 -0.21 -6.17
N TYR A 56 1.08 0.03 -6.29
CA TYR A 56 0.33 0.96 -5.45
C TYR A 56 -0.59 0.16 -4.52
N ARG A 57 -0.85 0.71 -3.34
CA ARG A 57 -1.69 0.10 -2.30
C ARG A 57 -2.74 1.10 -1.83
N PRO A 58 -3.89 0.64 -1.34
CA PRO A 58 -4.79 1.49 -0.59
C PRO A 58 -4.07 2.08 0.61
N ASN A 59 -4.36 3.34 0.93
CA ASN A 59 -3.91 3.94 2.16
C ASN A 59 -4.68 3.39 3.37
N LYS A 60 -4.31 3.84 4.56
CA LYS A 60 -4.94 3.44 5.83
C LYS A 60 -6.45 3.69 5.87
N TYR A 61 -6.93 4.75 5.21
CA TYR A 61 -8.35 5.13 5.20
C TYR A 61 -9.15 4.48 4.06
N TRP A 62 -8.50 3.71 3.17
CA TRP A 62 -9.13 3.08 2.01
C TRP A 62 -9.83 4.06 1.06
N ASP A 63 -9.40 5.32 1.03
CA ASP A 63 -9.94 6.37 0.14
C ASP A 63 -9.02 6.61 -1.07
N LYS A 64 -7.70 6.41 -0.92
CA LYS A 64 -6.72 6.68 -1.98
C LYS A 64 -5.66 5.61 -2.19
N CYS A 65 -5.14 5.58 -3.41
CA CYS A 65 -3.99 4.77 -3.78
C CYS A 65 -2.69 5.52 -3.51
N ILE A 66 -1.78 4.88 -2.79
CA ILE A 66 -0.45 5.35 -2.42
C ILE A 66 0.62 4.42 -3.02
N GLY A 67 1.72 5.00 -3.48
CA GLY A 67 2.85 4.28 -4.08
C GLY A 67 3.79 3.73 -3.01
N ILE A 68 4.26 2.50 -3.25
CA ILE A 68 5.35 1.89 -2.45
C ILE A 68 6.70 2.55 -2.77
N ILE A 69 7.76 2.18 -2.05
CA ILE A 69 9.08 2.77 -2.27
C ILE A 69 9.60 2.54 -3.70
N GLY A 70 10.08 3.62 -4.31
CA GLY A 70 10.54 3.68 -5.71
C GLY A 70 9.45 3.99 -6.73
N GLN A 71 8.17 4.09 -6.33
CA GLN A 71 7.09 4.48 -7.24
C GLN A 71 7.02 5.99 -7.46
N LYS A 72 6.41 6.36 -8.59
CA LYS A 72 6.25 7.76 -8.95
C LYS A 72 5.29 8.45 -7.99
N CYS A 73 5.63 9.67 -7.60
CA CYS A 73 4.80 10.50 -6.75
C CYS A 73 4.90 11.95 -7.21
N LYS A 74 3.94 12.78 -6.75
CA LYS A 74 3.95 14.24 -6.95
C LYS A 74 4.04 14.97 -5.63
N TYR A 75 3.34 14.44 -4.62
CA TYR A 75 3.31 14.96 -3.26
C TYR A 75 3.60 13.83 -2.28
N ASP A 76 4.05 14.19 -1.07
CA ASP A 76 4.37 13.24 -0.01
C ASP A 76 3.17 12.35 0.36
N GLU A 77 1.96 12.89 0.26
CA GLU A 77 0.72 12.16 0.53
C GLU A 77 0.39 11.04 -0.47
N HIS A 78 1.13 10.96 -1.58
CA HIS A 78 1.03 9.86 -2.54
C HIS A 78 1.92 8.67 -2.15
N CYS A 79 2.73 8.77 -1.11
CA CYS A 79 3.63 7.71 -0.67
C CYS A 79 3.09 7.00 0.58
N ILE A 80 3.62 5.81 0.84
CA ILE A 80 3.34 5.05 2.07
C ILE A 80 3.72 5.80 3.35
N GLU A 81 3.12 5.39 4.46
CA GLU A 81 3.46 5.95 5.78
C GLU A 81 4.96 5.76 6.06
N GLY A 82 5.60 6.81 6.58
CA GLY A 82 7.05 6.83 6.79
C GLY A 82 7.88 7.16 5.56
N ALA A 83 7.28 7.33 4.38
CA ALA A 83 7.94 7.79 3.17
C ALA A 83 7.62 9.26 2.84
N TYR A 84 8.39 9.82 1.91
CA TYR A 84 8.18 11.15 1.33
C TYR A 84 8.48 11.12 -0.17
N CYS A 85 8.00 12.13 -0.90
CA CYS A 85 8.17 12.23 -2.33
C CYS A 85 9.45 12.97 -2.69
N LYS A 86 10.55 12.21 -2.78
CA LYS A 86 11.87 12.77 -3.08
C LYS A 86 11.90 13.39 -4.48
N HIS A 87 12.32 14.65 -4.52
CA HIS A 87 12.35 15.49 -5.72
C HIS A 87 11.02 15.56 -6.48
N GLN A 88 9.88 15.34 -5.83
CA GLN A 88 8.57 15.25 -6.50
C GLN A 88 8.54 14.19 -7.62
N GLN A 89 9.34 13.13 -7.46
CA GLN A 89 9.53 12.12 -8.50
C GLN A 89 9.31 10.72 -7.98
N ILE A 90 9.95 10.33 -6.86
CA ILE A 90 9.92 8.96 -6.36
C ILE A 90 9.69 8.90 -4.85
N CYS A 91 8.93 7.90 -4.41
CA CYS A 91 8.75 7.65 -2.97
C CYS A 91 10.02 7.05 -2.36
N GLU A 92 10.53 7.68 -1.30
CA GLU A 92 11.68 7.23 -0.52
C GLU A 92 11.36 7.25 0.97
N CYS A 93 11.93 6.33 1.76
CA CYS A 93 11.75 6.35 3.20
C CYS A 93 12.37 7.61 3.81
N LYS A 94 11.72 8.18 4.83
CA LYS A 94 12.27 9.30 5.61
C LYS A 94 13.58 8.91 6.28
N GLU A 95 14.34 9.91 6.69
CA GLU A 95 15.65 9.72 7.34
C GLU A 95 15.58 8.69 8.48
N ASN A 96 16.59 7.80 8.55
CA ASN A 96 16.74 6.72 9.53
C ASN A 96 15.75 5.54 9.39
N LEU A 97 14.87 5.55 8.38
CA LEU A 97 14.02 4.41 8.05
C LEU A 97 14.52 3.71 6.79
N PHE A 98 14.34 2.39 6.74
CA PHE A 98 14.71 1.55 5.61
C PHE A 98 13.48 0.85 5.05
N PRO A 99 13.41 0.67 3.72
CA PRO A 99 12.34 -0.11 3.11
C PRO A 99 12.47 -1.58 3.49
N ASN A 100 11.35 -2.24 3.74
CA ASN A 100 11.29 -3.70 3.80
C ASN A 100 11.60 -4.32 2.41
N GLU A 101 11.83 -5.63 2.35
CA GLU A 101 12.12 -6.38 1.12
C GLU A 101 11.07 -6.13 0.03
N ASP A 102 9.78 -6.08 0.42
CA ASP A 102 8.65 -5.81 -0.47
C ASP A 102 8.44 -4.32 -0.80
N LYS A 103 9.23 -3.42 -0.20
CA LYS A 103 9.13 -1.95 -0.34
C LYS A 103 7.80 -1.34 0.10
N THR A 104 6.96 -2.12 0.78
CA THR A 104 5.61 -1.74 1.22
C THR A 104 5.57 -0.97 2.54
N GLU A 105 6.68 -0.97 3.29
CA GLU A 105 6.77 -0.36 4.61
C GLU A 105 8.18 0.21 4.83
N CYS A 106 8.25 1.30 5.61
CA CYS A 106 9.49 1.90 6.10
C CYS A 106 9.62 1.63 7.59
N SER A 107 10.65 0.91 8.00
CA SER A 107 10.89 0.56 9.41
C SER A 107 12.31 0.91 9.82
N PHE A 108 12.53 1.01 11.13
CA PHE A 108 13.90 1.15 11.66
C PHE A 108 14.70 -0.11 11.32
N PRO A 109 16.03 0.01 11.13
CA PRO A 109 16.86 -1.17 10.95
C PRO A 109 16.71 -2.03 12.21
N VAL A 110 16.08 -3.18 12.06
CA VAL A 110 15.99 -4.16 13.15
C VAL A 110 17.37 -4.77 13.27
N PHE A 111 18.15 -4.29 14.24
CA PHE A 111 19.31 -5.02 14.72
C PHE A 111 18.78 -6.26 15.41
N SER A 112 18.68 -7.35 14.66
CA SER A 112 18.39 -8.67 15.19
C SER A 112 19.55 -9.08 16.09
N ASP A 113 19.50 -8.69 17.36
CA ASP A 113 20.29 -9.35 18.39
C ASP A 113 19.82 -10.80 18.44
N SER A 114 20.50 -11.66 17.68
CA SER A 114 20.40 -13.11 17.72
C SER A 114 21.01 -13.66 19.01
N SER A 115 20.60 -13.11 20.15
CA SER A 115 20.97 -13.57 21.48
C SER A 115 19.83 -13.36 22.46
N ARG A 116 18.66 -13.93 22.15
CA ARG A 116 17.65 -14.25 23.16
C ARG A 116 17.32 -15.74 23.12
N ASN A 117 18.06 -16.45 23.96
CA ASN A 117 17.57 -17.52 24.83
C ASN A 117 17.15 -18.87 24.18
N THR A 118 18.13 -19.61 23.66
CA THR A 118 18.04 -21.07 23.50
C THR A 118 18.75 -21.80 24.66
N SER A 119 18.63 -21.31 25.91
CA SER A 119 19.22 -21.99 27.09
C SER A 119 18.20 -22.76 27.94
N ASN A 120 16.89 -22.58 27.73
CA ASN A 120 15.86 -23.22 28.56
C ASN A 120 15.45 -24.65 28.14
N LYS A 121 15.93 -25.15 26.98
CA LYS A 121 15.51 -26.48 26.50
C LYS A 121 16.32 -27.64 27.10
N TYR A 122 17.51 -27.38 27.62
CA TYR A 122 18.42 -28.42 28.14
C TYR A 122 18.26 -28.69 29.64
N ILE A 123 17.72 -27.73 30.42
CA ILE A 123 17.53 -27.91 31.87
C ILE A 123 16.32 -28.82 32.16
N VAL A 124 15.25 -28.69 31.36
CA VAL A 124 14.02 -29.47 31.55
C VAL A 124 14.22 -30.95 31.22
N THR A 125 15.02 -31.26 30.20
CA THR A 125 15.31 -32.65 29.80
C THR A 125 16.21 -33.37 30.81
N SER A 126 17.18 -32.70 31.45
CA SER A 126 18.04 -33.33 32.45
C SER A 126 17.32 -33.69 33.76
N LEU A 127 16.32 -32.93 34.21
CA LEU A 127 15.57 -33.24 35.43
C LEU A 127 14.64 -34.45 35.28
N LEU A 128 14.04 -34.63 34.10
CA LEU A 128 13.20 -35.79 33.80
C LEU A 128 13.99 -37.10 33.78
N ILE A 129 15.23 -37.08 33.28
CA ILE A 129 16.11 -38.25 33.26
C ILE A 129 16.52 -38.66 34.69
N LEU A 130 16.81 -37.69 35.57
CA LEU A 130 17.15 -37.98 36.97
C LEU A 130 15.98 -38.56 37.78
N MET A 131 14.74 -38.16 37.49
CA MET A 131 13.55 -38.78 38.07
C MET A 131 13.38 -40.23 37.63
N TYR A 132 13.62 -40.51 36.34
CA TYR A 132 13.49 -41.86 35.78
C TYR A 132 14.51 -42.84 36.38
N ILE A 133 15.76 -42.41 36.59
CA ILE A 133 16.81 -43.23 37.20
C ILE A 133 16.51 -43.53 38.68
N LYS A 134 15.94 -42.57 39.43
CA LYS A 134 15.54 -42.82 40.83
C LYS A 134 14.46 -43.88 40.96
N LEU A 135 13.49 -43.93 40.03
CA LEU A 135 12.42 -44.94 40.04
C LEU A 135 12.95 -46.36 39.73
N TYR A 136 13.92 -46.50 38.83
CA TYR A 136 14.45 -47.81 38.45
C TYR A 136 15.42 -48.42 39.48
N ARG A 137 15.95 -47.63 40.42
CA ARG A 137 16.81 -48.12 41.52
C ARG A 137 16.06 -48.58 42.77
N ILE A 138 14.72 -48.47 42.77
CA ILE A 138 13.85 -48.81 43.91
C ILE A 138 13.10 -50.14 43.67
N ILE A 139 13.22 -50.73 42.48
CA ILE A 139 12.78 -52.10 42.15
C ILE A 139 14.00 -53.02 42.20
#